data_AF-A0AAV9L794-F1
#
_entry.id   AF-A0AAV9L794-F1
#
_cell.length_a   1.000
_cell.length_b   1.000
_cell.length_c   1.000
_cell.angle_alpha   90.00
_cell.angle_beta   90.00
_cell.angle_gamma   90.00
#
_symmetry.space_group_name_H-M   'P 1'
#
loop_
_entity.id
_entity.type
_entity.pdbx_description
1 polymer ?
#
loop_
_entity_poly.entity_id
_entity_poly.type
_entity_poly.pdbx_seq_one_letter_code
_entity_poly.pdbx_strand_id
1 'polypeptide(L)'
;MEAVFEGEYAAFENKVKRSIYIDNLSPLVKESVIKAALDQFGNVIQVKPLRARPAVAEMFDDRPRKPDRTIMCYWLKSNDPDFEVATTMKRIVRNHAKEANFLLIKLFHEQLAKEQSESLNAIYNKYELVQHVFNSGTAMRLAKHYKMRTDVQHSHP
;
A
#
# COMPACT_ATOMS: atom_id res chain seq x y z
N MET A 1 -15.33 32.77 -10.83
CA MET A 1 -14.14 32.11 -11.40
C MET A 1 -13.74 30.92 -10.55
N GLU A 2 -13.68 31.04 -9.22
CA GLU A 2 -13.41 29.92 -8.28
C GLU A 2 -14.35 28.70 -8.43
N ALA A 3 -15.66 28.91 -8.55
CA ALA A 3 -16.63 27.81 -8.68
C ALA A 3 -16.45 26.95 -9.95
N VAL A 4 -15.80 27.49 -11.00
CA VAL A 4 -15.49 26.74 -12.23
C VAL A 4 -14.33 25.78 -11.99
N PHE A 5 -13.30 26.22 -11.24
CA PHE A 5 -12.15 25.41 -10.90
C PHE A 5 -12.51 24.26 -9.95
N GLU A 6 -13.42 24.47 -9.00
CA GLU A 6 -13.90 23.40 -8.10
C GLU A 6 -14.65 22.29 -8.87
N GLY A 7 -15.50 22.67 -9.84
CA GLY A 7 -16.20 21.72 -10.69
C GLY A 7 -15.27 20.90 -11.59
N GLU A 8 -14.28 21.55 -12.20
CA GLU A 8 -13.25 20.89 -13.02
C GLU A 8 -12.41 19.93 -12.19
N TYR A 9 -12.02 20.33 -10.98
CA TYR A 9 -11.24 19.48 -10.08
C TYR A 9 -12.04 18.28 -9.57
N ALA A 10 -13.31 18.47 -9.22
CA ALA A 10 -14.20 17.36 -8.84
C ALA A 10 -14.40 16.35 -10.00
N ALA A 11 -14.52 16.84 -11.24
CA ALA A 11 -14.57 15.98 -12.43
C ALA A 11 -13.24 15.21 -12.63
N PHE A 12 -12.11 15.85 -12.37
CA PHE A 12 -10.80 15.21 -12.40
C PHE A 12 -10.66 14.13 -11.33
N GLU A 13 -11.05 14.37 -10.07
CA GLU A 13 -11.01 13.35 -9.02
C GLU A 13 -11.86 12.13 -9.36
N ASN A 14 -13.07 12.34 -9.87
CA ASN A 14 -13.95 11.27 -10.31
C ASN A 14 -13.34 10.45 -11.45
N LYS A 15 -12.63 11.11 -12.37
CA LYS A 15 -11.87 10.44 -13.43
C LYS A 15 -10.73 9.61 -12.87
N VAL A 16 -9.96 10.15 -11.92
CA VAL A 16 -8.84 9.44 -11.27
C VAL A 16 -9.35 8.20 -10.53
N LYS A 17 -10.41 8.32 -9.72
CA LYS A 17 -11.01 7.19 -8.97
C LYS A 17 -11.50 6.06 -9.88
N ARG A 18 -11.86 6.36 -11.13
CA ARG A 18 -12.37 5.40 -12.12
C ARG A 18 -11.32 4.97 -13.16
N SER A 19 -10.07 5.40 -13.01
CA SER A 19 -8.98 5.04 -13.90
C SER A 19 -8.12 3.94 -13.26
N ILE A 20 -7.75 2.93 -14.03
CA ILE A 20 -6.91 1.81 -13.58
C ILE A 20 -5.60 1.85 -14.36
N TYR A 21 -4.47 1.70 -13.66
CA TYR A 21 -3.15 1.53 -14.27
C TYR A 21 -2.88 0.04 -14.48
N ILE A 22 -2.47 -0.34 -15.70
CA ILE A 22 -2.17 -1.72 -16.07
C ILE A 22 -0.77 -1.74 -16.66
N ASP A 23 0.12 -2.50 -16.03
CA ASP A 23 1.52 -2.67 -16.43
C ASP A 23 1.79 -4.09 -16.97
N ASN A 24 3.00 -4.33 -17.46
CA ASN A 24 3.49 -5.63 -17.94
C ASN A 24 2.67 -6.23 -19.10
N LEU A 25 2.06 -5.36 -19.91
CA LEU A 25 1.42 -5.77 -21.15
C LEU A 25 2.48 -6.11 -22.19
N SER A 26 2.26 -7.19 -22.94
CA SER A 26 3.11 -7.51 -24.09
C SER A 26 3.13 -6.32 -25.07
N PRO A 27 4.28 -5.96 -25.65
CA PRO A 27 4.41 -4.81 -26.56
C PRO A 27 3.58 -4.94 -27.83
N LEU A 28 3.07 -6.14 -28.13
CA LEU A 28 2.20 -6.42 -29.26
C LEU A 28 0.72 -6.12 -28.98
N VAL A 29 0.35 -5.90 -27.71
CA VAL A 29 -1.03 -5.63 -27.30
C VAL A 29 -1.43 -4.22 -27.70
N LYS A 30 -2.47 -4.11 -28.54
CA LYS A 30 -3.05 -2.84 -28.98
C LYS A 30 -4.17 -2.40 -28.05
N GLU A 31 -4.48 -1.11 -28.06
CA GLU A 31 -5.56 -0.50 -27.28
C GLU A 31 -6.91 -1.22 -27.46
N SER A 32 -7.22 -1.68 -28.68
CA SER A 32 -8.46 -2.40 -28.99
C SER A 32 -8.59 -3.73 -28.23
N VAL A 33 -7.47 -4.43 -28.02
CA VAL A 33 -7.43 -5.70 -27.28
C VAL A 33 -7.68 -5.45 -25.80
N ILE A 34 -7.04 -4.41 -25.24
CA ILE A 34 -7.24 -4.00 -23.84
C ILE A 34 -8.68 -3.57 -23.62
N LYS A 35 -9.24 -2.76 -24.52
CA LYS A 35 -10.64 -2.33 -24.45
C LYS A 35 -11.59 -3.52 -24.46
N ALA A 36 -11.44 -4.43 -25.42
CA ALA A 36 -12.29 -5.61 -25.52
C ALA A 36 -12.19 -6.52 -24.28
N ALA A 37 -10.98 -6.71 -23.74
CA ALA A 37 -10.76 -7.54 -22.57
C ALA A 37 -11.34 -6.93 -21.27
N LEU A 38 -11.39 -5.60 -21.16
CA LEU A 38 -11.94 -4.91 -20.00
C LEU A 38 -13.44 -4.61 -20.14
N ASP A 39 -13.95 -4.48 -21.36
CA ASP A 39 -15.37 -4.25 -21.64
C ASP A 39 -16.27 -5.35 -21.04
N GLN A 40 -15.74 -6.56 -20.82
CA GLN A 40 -16.47 -7.65 -20.16
C GLN A 40 -16.76 -7.40 -18.67
N PHE A 41 -15.96 -6.53 -18.02
CA PHE A 41 -16.10 -6.21 -16.59
C PHE A 41 -16.74 -4.83 -16.34
N GLY A 42 -16.96 -4.04 -17.40
CA GLY A 42 -17.60 -2.74 -17.32
C GLY A 42 -17.35 -1.91 -18.58
N ASN A 43 -18.13 -0.84 -18.78
CA ASN A 43 -18.00 -0.01 -19.97
C ASN A 43 -16.69 0.82 -19.95
N VAL A 44 -15.75 0.49 -20.83
CA VAL A 44 -14.47 1.22 -20.94
C VAL A 44 -14.64 2.46 -21.81
N ILE A 45 -14.54 3.63 -21.17
CA ILE A 45 -14.70 4.93 -21.84
C ILE A 45 -13.46 5.31 -22.67
N GLN A 46 -12.25 5.09 -22.15
CA GLN A 46 -11.01 5.49 -22.80
C GLN A 46 -9.85 4.58 -22.40
N VAL A 47 -9.06 4.14 -23.38
CA VAL A 47 -7.75 3.53 -23.17
C VAL A 47 -6.71 4.53 -23.62
N LYS A 48 -5.67 4.77 -22.82
CA LYS A 48 -4.56 5.64 -23.18
C LYS A 48 -3.26 4.87 -22.98
N PRO A 49 -2.54 4.48 -24.04
CA PRO A 49 -1.24 3.87 -23.88
C PRO A 49 -0.31 4.93 -23.33
N LEU A 50 0.19 4.70 -22.13
CA LEU A 50 1.38 5.39 -21.69
C LEU A 50 2.50 4.80 -22.54
N ARG A 51 3.05 5.60 -23.46
CA ARG A 51 4.28 5.24 -24.14
C ARG A 51 5.36 5.12 -23.07
N ALA A 52 5.59 3.90 -22.60
CA ALA A 52 6.84 3.57 -21.95
C ALA A 52 7.93 3.94 -22.95
N ARG A 53 8.83 4.86 -22.59
CA ARG A 53 10.08 5.00 -23.33
C ARG A 53 10.81 3.66 -23.18
N PRO A 54 11.50 3.16 -24.22
CA PRO A 54 12.43 2.05 -24.04
C PRO A 54 13.30 2.34 -22.83
N ALA A 55 13.46 1.36 -21.95
CA ALA A 55 14.26 1.55 -20.75
C ALA A 55 15.66 2.00 -21.19
N VAL A 56 16.01 3.25 -20.92
CA VAL A 56 17.34 3.78 -21.19
C VAL A 56 18.22 3.50 -19.98
N ALA A 57 19.52 3.29 -20.19
CA ALA A 57 20.47 3.03 -19.10
C ALA A 57 20.40 4.07 -17.96
N GLU A 58 19.90 5.28 -18.24
CA GLU A 58 19.74 6.36 -17.26
C GLU A 58 18.58 6.15 -16.28
N MET A 59 17.65 5.23 -16.58
CA MET A 59 16.48 4.88 -15.76
C MET A 59 16.76 3.75 -14.75
N PHE A 60 17.97 3.19 -14.74
CA PHE A 60 18.38 2.10 -13.84
C PHE A 60 19.33 2.63 -12.74
N ASP A 61 19.04 2.29 -11.49
CA ASP A 61 19.81 2.71 -10.30
C ASP A 61 21.11 1.89 -10.13
N ASP A 62 21.13 0.66 -10.63
CA ASP A 62 22.24 -0.30 -10.57
C ASP A 62 23.23 -0.20 -11.74
N ARG A 63 23.11 0.85 -12.56
CA ARG A 63 23.96 0.99 -13.75
C ARG A 63 25.46 1.11 -13.39
N PRO A 64 26.35 0.45 -14.15
CA PRO A 64 27.79 0.66 -14.01
C PRO A 64 28.18 2.10 -14.37
N ARG A 65 29.24 2.62 -13.74
CA ARG A 65 29.73 3.98 -13.97
C ARG A 65 30.19 4.12 -15.43
N LYS A 66 29.71 5.14 -16.16
CA LYS A 66 30.14 5.43 -17.54
C LYS A 66 31.67 5.57 -17.58
N PRO A 67 32.41 4.81 -18.42
CA PRO A 67 33.87 4.78 -18.43
C PRO A 67 34.50 6.16 -18.65
N ASP A 68 33.90 6.98 -19.53
CA ASP A 68 34.43 8.29 -19.92
C ASP A 68 33.97 9.44 -19.01
N ARG A 69 33.21 9.15 -17.95
CA ARG A 69 32.71 10.17 -17.02
C ARG A 69 33.52 10.18 -15.73
N THR A 70 34.53 11.03 -15.69
CA THR A 70 35.24 11.36 -14.46
C THR A 70 34.33 12.19 -13.56
N ILE A 71 33.91 11.62 -12.42
CA ILE A 71 33.18 12.39 -11.40
C ILE A 71 34.25 13.09 -10.56
N MET A 72 34.34 14.41 -10.70
CA MET A 72 35.21 15.24 -9.88
C MET A 72 34.45 15.61 -8.61
N CYS A 73 34.86 15.07 -7.47
CA CYS A 73 34.35 15.46 -6.16
C CYS A 73 35.33 16.46 -5.55
N TYR A 74 34.87 17.67 -5.26
CA TYR A 74 35.63 18.66 -4.50
C TYR A 74 34.79 19.17 -3.33
N TRP A 75 35.49 19.58 -2.27
CA TRP A 75 34.84 20.24 -1.14
C TRP A 75 34.41 21.64 -1.56
N LEU A 76 33.11 21.85 -1.58
CA LEU A 76 32.51 23.13 -1.91
C LEU A 76 32.75 24.11 -0.75
N LYS A 77 33.39 25.25 -1.06
CA LYS A 77 33.62 26.32 -0.07
C LYS A 77 32.39 27.21 0.02
N SER A 78 32.21 27.88 1.16
CA SER A 78 31.06 28.80 1.36
C SER A 78 31.02 29.98 0.40
N ASN A 79 32.15 30.32 -0.25
CA ASN A 79 32.24 31.40 -1.22
C ASN A 79 31.99 30.93 -2.67
N ASP A 80 31.72 29.63 -2.87
CA ASP A 80 31.47 29.07 -4.19
C ASP A 80 30.06 29.44 -4.68
N PRO A 81 29.87 29.86 -5.94
CA PRO A 81 28.55 30.22 -6.47
C PRO A 81 27.54 29.07 -6.38
N ASP A 82 27.99 27.81 -6.42
CA ASP A 82 27.11 26.64 -6.35
C ASP A 82 26.78 26.21 -4.91
N PHE A 83 27.33 26.89 -3.90
CA PHE A 83 27.15 26.52 -2.48
C PHE A 83 25.68 26.50 -2.07
N GLU A 84 24.91 27.51 -2.47
CA GLU A 84 23.48 27.60 -2.16
C GLU A 84 22.63 26.54 -2.87
N VAL A 85 23.05 26.13 -4.08
CA VAL A 85 22.38 25.06 -4.82
C VAL A 85 22.61 23.73 -4.11
N ALA A 86 23.85 23.46 -3.69
CA ALA A 86 24.21 22.25 -2.98
C ALA A 86 23.54 22.15 -1.60
N THR A 87 23.45 23.26 -0.84
CA THR A 87 22.74 23.28 0.45
C THR A 87 21.24 23.02 0.28
N THR A 88 20.64 23.59 -0.77
CA THR A 88 19.23 23.38 -1.11
C THR A 88 18.97 21.93 -1.50
N MET A 89 19.77 21.35 -2.40
CA MET A 89 19.68 19.93 -2.75
C MET A 89 19.82 19.02 -1.53
N LYS A 90 20.80 19.28 -0.66
CA LYS A 90 21.01 18.52 0.58
C LYS A 90 19.79 18.60 1.51
N ARG A 91 19.14 19.75 1.59
CA ARG A 91 17.90 19.94 2.38
C ARG A 91 16.76 19.12 1.79
N ILE A 92 16.54 19.20 0.47
CA ILE A 92 15.49 18.46 -0.22
C ILE A 92 15.67 16.95 -0.03
N VAL A 93 16.87 16.42 -0.24
CA VAL A 93 17.16 14.99 -0.06
C VAL A 93 16.89 14.54 1.38
N ARG A 94 17.28 15.35 2.37
CA ARG A 94 16.99 15.07 3.78
C ARG A 94 15.50 15.09 4.09
N ASN A 95 14.76 16.04 3.53
CA ASN A 95 13.32 16.12 3.72
C ASN A 95 12.62 14.91 3.09
N HIS A 96 12.99 14.55 1.85
CA HIS A 96 12.46 13.37 1.19
C HIS A 96 12.74 12.08 1.98
N ALA A 97 13.95 11.92 2.51
CA ALA A 97 14.29 10.77 3.36
C ALA A 97 13.44 10.72 4.65
N LYS A 98 13.14 11.87 5.25
CA LYS A 98 12.24 11.94 6.42
C LYS A 98 10.81 11.58 6.06
N GLU A 99 10.30 12.08 4.94
CA GLU A 99 8.95 11.78 4.45
C GLU A 99 8.80 10.29 4.13
N ALA A 100 9.77 9.69 3.45
CA ALA A 100 9.79 8.26 3.16
C ALA A 100 9.79 7.42 4.45
N ASN A 101 10.64 7.77 5.43
CA ASN A 101 10.66 7.10 6.73
C ASN A 101 9.34 7.27 7.49
N PHE A 102 8.74 8.47 7.46
CA PHE A 102 7.46 8.73 8.10
C PHE A 102 6.35 7.84 7.51
N LEU A 103 6.27 7.75 6.18
CA LEU A 103 5.28 6.90 5.51
C LEU A 103 5.49 5.42 5.83
N LEU A 104 6.74 4.96 5.86
CA LEU A 104 7.07 3.57 6.21
C LEU A 104 6.65 3.24 7.65
N ILE A 105 6.98 4.11 8.60
CA ILE A 105 6.61 3.96 10.01
C ILE A 105 5.09 3.94 10.16
N LYS A 106 4.38 4.86 9.48
CA LYS A 106 2.92 4.92 9.52
C LYS A 106 2.28 3.63 8.99
N LEU A 107 2.75 3.13 7.85
CA LEU A 107 2.26 1.87 7.27
C LEU A 107 2.45 0.70 8.23
N PHE A 108 3.62 0.62 8.88
CA PHE A 108 3.91 -0.42 9.87
C PHE A 108 2.94 -0.37 11.06
N HIS A 109 2.68 0.83 11.60
CA HIS A 109 1.72 0.99 12.70
C HIS A 109 0.29 0.61 12.29
N GLU A 110 -0.16 0.95 11.09
CA GLU A 110 -1.48 0.57 10.58
C GLU A 110 -1.61 -0.95 10.41
N GLN A 111 -0.58 -1.61 9.88
CA GLN A 111 -0.52 -3.07 9.76
C GLN A 111 -0.57 -3.74 11.14
N LEU A 112 0.25 -3.28 12.08
CA LEU A 112 0.27 -3.81 13.45
C LEU A 112 -1.09 -3.65 14.14
N ALA A 113 -1.74 -2.49 14.00
CA ALA A 113 -3.06 -2.25 14.58
C ALA A 113 -4.12 -3.20 13.99
N LYS A 114 -4.05 -3.47 12.68
CA LYS A 114 -4.92 -4.45 12.02
C LYS A 114 -4.70 -5.85 12.59
N GLU A 115 -3.46 -6.32 12.67
CA GLU A 115 -3.13 -7.63 13.23
C GLU A 115 -3.61 -7.79 14.69
N GLN A 116 -3.40 -6.75 15.50
CA GLN A 116 -3.90 -6.73 16.88
C GLN A 116 -5.42 -6.85 16.94
N SER A 117 -6.14 -6.16 16.06
CA SER A 117 -7.61 -6.24 16.00
C SER A 117 -8.11 -7.62 15.57
N GLU A 118 -7.44 -8.24 14.59
CA GLU A 118 -7.78 -9.57 14.08
C GLU A 118 -7.54 -10.65 15.14
N SER A 119 -6.42 -10.54 15.86
CA SER A 119 -6.09 -11.43 16.99
C SER A 119 -7.12 -11.32 18.11
N LEU A 120 -7.49 -10.09 18.51
CA LEU A 120 -8.51 -9.87 19.53
C LEU A 120 -9.87 -10.46 19.12
N ASN A 121 -10.26 -10.28 17.85
CA ASN A 121 -11.51 -10.82 17.32
C ASN A 121 -11.49 -12.36 17.32
N ALA A 122 -10.39 -12.98 16.90
CA ALA A 122 -10.25 -14.43 16.94
C ALA A 122 -10.35 -14.99 18.37
N ILE A 123 -9.76 -14.29 19.34
CA ILE A 123 -9.86 -14.63 20.76
C ILE A 123 -11.33 -14.53 21.22
N TYR A 124 -12.02 -13.44 20.90
CA TYR A 124 -13.43 -13.24 21.26
C TYR A 124 -14.33 -14.34 20.69
N ASN A 125 -14.20 -14.64 19.40
CA ASN A 125 -14.97 -15.69 18.72
C ASN A 125 -14.77 -17.06 19.37
N LYS A 126 -13.56 -17.36 19.84
CA LYS A 126 -13.27 -18.60 20.59
C LYS A 126 -14.03 -18.64 21.91
N TYR A 127 -14.05 -17.55 22.66
CA TYR A 127 -14.81 -17.47 23.91
C TYR A 127 -16.31 -17.60 23.68
N GLU A 128 -16.85 -16.94 22.67
CA GLU A 128 -18.26 -17.04 22.29
C GLU A 128 -18.65 -18.48 21.93
N LEU A 129 -17.82 -19.16 21.13
CA LEU A 129 -18.04 -20.57 20.77
C LEU A 129 -18.04 -21.47 22.00
N VAL A 130 -17.06 -21.29 22.90
CA VAL A 130 -16.98 -22.04 24.16
C VAL A 130 -18.24 -21.80 24.99
N GLN A 131 -18.63 -20.54 25.18
CA GLN A 131 -19.82 -20.17 25.93
C GLN A 131 -21.09 -20.78 25.32
N HIS A 132 -21.22 -20.79 23.99
CA HIS A 132 -22.32 -21.44 23.30
C HIS A 132 -22.35 -22.97 23.52
N VAL A 133 -21.19 -23.64 23.48
CA VAL A 133 -21.07 -25.09 23.74
C VAL A 133 -21.46 -25.45 25.19
N PHE A 134 -21.11 -24.59 26.15
CA PHE A 134 -21.54 -24.74 27.54
C PHE A 134 -23.05 -24.47 27.71
N ASN A 135 -23.55 -23.35 27.18
CA ASN A 135 -24.96 -22.94 27.32
C ASN A 135 -25.94 -23.90 26.63
N SER A 136 -25.55 -24.50 25.49
CA SER A 136 -26.35 -25.51 24.78
C SER A 136 -26.40 -26.88 25.47
N GLY A 137 -25.70 -27.05 26.59
CA GLY A 137 -25.57 -28.33 27.30
C GLY A 137 -24.81 -29.39 26.50
N THR A 138 -24.18 -29.02 25.39
CA THR A 138 -23.38 -29.92 24.54
C THR A 138 -22.15 -30.40 25.30
N ALA A 139 -21.47 -29.51 26.03
CA ALA A 139 -20.36 -29.85 26.92
C ALA A 139 -20.74 -30.93 27.94
N MET A 140 -21.90 -30.79 28.59
CA MET A 140 -22.38 -31.72 29.62
C MET A 140 -22.69 -33.11 29.03
N ARG A 141 -23.31 -33.15 27.85
CA ARG A 141 -23.61 -34.40 27.12
C ARG A 141 -22.33 -35.14 26.73
N LEU A 142 -21.32 -34.43 26.22
CA LEU A 142 -20.03 -35.00 25.88
C LEU A 142 -19.29 -35.51 27.11
N ALA A 143 -19.25 -34.75 28.20
CA ALA A 143 -18.59 -35.17 29.42
C ALA A 143 -19.21 -36.45 30.00
N LYS A 144 -20.54 -36.58 29.97
CA LYS A 144 -21.23 -37.82 30.35
C LYS A 144 -20.85 -39.00 29.46
N HIS A 145 -20.75 -38.79 28.15
CA HIS A 145 -20.37 -39.84 27.19
C HIS A 145 -18.93 -40.34 27.41
N TYR A 146 -18.00 -39.41 27.65
CA TYR A 146 -16.60 -39.71 27.91
C TYR A 146 -16.28 -39.96 29.39
N LYS A 147 -17.29 -39.99 30.27
CA LYS A 147 -17.14 -40.17 31.73
C LYS A 147 -16.15 -39.19 32.37
N MET A 148 -16.12 -37.95 31.89
CA MET A 148 -15.30 -36.87 32.46
C MET A 148 -16.06 -36.13 33.58
N ARG A 149 -15.34 -35.67 34.61
CA ARG A 149 -15.93 -34.85 35.69
C ARG A 149 -16.19 -33.43 35.20
N THR A 150 -17.38 -32.90 35.48
CA THR A 150 -17.79 -31.52 35.14
C THR A 150 -18.01 -30.72 36.41
N ASP A 151 -16.97 -30.63 37.23
CA ASP A 151 -17.04 -29.91 38.50
C ASP A 151 -16.57 -28.47 38.25
N VAL A 152 -17.39 -27.68 37.57
CA VAL A 152 -17.16 -26.23 37.44
C VAL A 152 -18.09 -25.56 38.44
N GLN A 153 -17.61 -25.38 39.67
CA GLN A 153 -18.31 -24.51 40.62
C GLN A 153 -18.31 -23.09 40.06
N HIS A 154 -19.50 -22.56 39.78
CA HIS A 154 -19.68 -21.15 39.44
C HIS A 154 -19.44 -20.32 40.71
N SER A 155 -18.22 -19.81 40.89
CA SER A 155 -17.98 -18.69 41.78
C SER A 155 -18.51 -17.43 41.10
N HIS A 156 -19.77 -17.09 41.40
CA HIS A 156 -20.30 -15.74 41.15
C HIS A 156 -19.72 -14.76 42.19
N PRO A 157 -19.39 -13.51 41.79
CA PRO A 157 -19.08 -12.42 42.72
C PRO A 157 -20.31 -11.94 43.48
#